data_AF-A0A6I1JZG3-F1
#
_entry.id   AF-A0A6I1JZG3-F1
#
_cell.length_a   1.000
_cell.length_b   1.000
_cell.length_c   1.000
_cell.angle_alpha   90.00
_cell.angle_beta   90.00
_cell.angle_gamma   90.00
#
_symmetry.space_group_name_H-M   'P 1'
#
loop_
_entity.id
_entity.type
_entity.pdbx_description
1 polymer ?
#
loop_
_entity_poly.entity_id
_entity_poly.type
_entity_poly.pdbx_seq_one_letter_code
_entity_poly.pdbx_strand_id
1 'polypeptide(L)' 'MINELDRVVLKSAVPTKGLEAGDVGTVVHVYRDGLAYEVEFTTLEGKTAAVVTVEAAQVRPVKKREITHARELQAA' A
#
# COMPACT_ATOMS: atom_id res chain seq x y z
N MET A 1 13.64 -3.73 -7.25
CA MET A 1 13.69 -2.50 -6.46
C MET A 1 12.33 -1.85 -6.58
N ILE A 2 11.72 -1.44 -5.46
CA ILE A 2 10.46 -0.67 -5.46
C ILE A 2 10.86 0.80 -5.61
N ASN A 3 10.20 1.52 -6.51
CA ASN A 3 10.44 2.93 -6.79
C ASN A 3 9.19 3.77 -6.47
N GLU A 4 9.33 5.09 -6.53
CA GLU A 4 8.18 5.98 -6.55
C GLU A 4 7.28 5.64 -7.75
N LEU A 5 5.96 5.76 -7.53
CA LEU A 5 4.89 5.42 -8.46
C LEU A 5 4.69 3.91 -8.72
N ASP A 6 5.51 3.02 -8.13
CA ASP A 6 5.25 1.59 -8.16
C ASP A 6 4.06 1.22 -7.26
N ARG A 7 3.30 0.20 -7.66
CA ARG A 7 2.27 -0.41 -6.82
C ARG A 7 2.85 -1.48 -5.92
N VAL A 8 2.45 -1.46 -4.65
CA VAL A 8 2.89 -2.40 -3.62
C VAL A 8 1.71 -3.02 -2.89
N VAL A 9 1.91 -4.23 -2.41
CA VAL A 9 0.93 -4.97 -1.62
C VAL A 9 1.38 -5.02 -0.17
N LEU A 10 0.49 -4.66 0.76
CA LEU A 10 0.75 -4.84 2.19
C LEU A 10 0.89 -6.33 2.53
N LYS A 11 1.93 -6.65 3.31
CA LYS A 11 2.14 -7.98 3.90
C LYS A 11 1.51 -8.10 5.28
N SER A 12 1.25 -6.99 5.96
CA SER A 12 0.65 -6.91 7.29
C SER A 12 -0.39 -5.80 7.32
N ALA A 13 -1.46 -6.00 8.10
CA ALA A 13 -2.50 -5.00 8.30
C ALA A 13 -1.95 -3.71 8.96
N VAL A 14 -2.64 -2.59 8.73
CA VAL A 14 -2.47 -1.33 9.46
C VAL A 14 -3.83 -0.98 10.06
N PRO A 15 -4.18 -1.55 11.24
CA PRO A 15 -5.54 -1.46 11.78
C PRO A 15 -6.01 -0.02 12.02
N THR A 16 -5.12 0.88 12.42
CA THR A 16 -5.40 2.31 12.66
C THR A 16 -5.81 3.08 11.39
N LYS A 17 -5.81 2.42 10.23
CA LYS A 17 -6.25 2.97 8.94
C LYS A 17 -7.25 2.05 8.23
N GLY A 18 -7.75 1.00 8.89
CA GLY A 18 -8.63 0.00 8.28
C GLY A 18 -7.98 -0.82 7.16
N LEU A 19 -6.65 -0.78 7.02
CA LEU A 19 -5.91 -1.47 5.97
C LEU A 19 -5.60 -2.91 6.39
N GLU A 20 -5.76 -3.84 5.45
CA GLU A 20 -5.56 -5.26 5.63
C GLU A 20 -4.36 -5.77 4.81
N ALA A 21 -3.81 -6.92 5.19
CA ALA A 21 -2.81 -7.58 4.38
C ALA A 21 -3.41 -7.95 3.01
N GLY A 22 -2.70 -7.63 1.92
CA GLY A 22 -3.21 -7.79 0.57
C GLY A 22 -3.73 -6.50 -0.07
N ASP A 23 -3.97 -5.44 0.71
CA ASP A 23 -4.33 -4.15 0.13
C ASP A 23 -3.19 -3.60 -0.73
N VAL A 24 -3.57 -3.00 -1.85
CA VAL A 24 -2.63 -2.49 -2.85
C VAL A 24 -2.63 -0.97 -2.80
N GLY A 25 -1.46 -0.40 -2.54
CA GLY A 25 -1.22 1.04 -2.58
C GLY A 25 -0.20 1.41 -3.65
N THR A 26 -0.01 2.71 -3.83
CA THR A 26 0.99 3.30 -4.70
C THR A 26 2.05 3.99 -3.86
N VAL A 27 3.32 3.71 -4.12
CA VAL A 27 4.42 4.40 -3.45
C VAL A 27 4.47 5.84 -3.94
N VAL A 28 4.30 6.80 -3.04
CA VAL A 28 4.38 8.24 -3.36
C VAL A 28 5.73 8.83 -2.97
N HIS A 29 6.47 8.17 -2.08
CA HIS A 29 7.84 8.55 -1.73
C HIS A 29 8.66 7.35 -1.27
N VAL A 30 9.96 7.34 -1.59
CA VAL A 30 10.92 6.33 -1.11
C VAL A 30 11.86 6.98 -0.08
N TYR A 31 11.83 6.48 1.16
CA TYR A 31 12.72 6.96 2.23
C TYR A 31 14.05 6.19 2.26
N ARG A 32 15.15 6.91 2.52
CA ARG A 32 16.48 6.41 2.94
C ARG A 32 16.89 5.10 2.25
N ASP A 33 17.33 5.17 1.00
CA ASP A 33 17.79 4.03 0.18
C ASP A 33 16.80 2.84 0.10
N GLY A 34 15.50 3.09 0.25
CA GLY A 34 14.45 2.06 0.14
C GLY A 34 14.19 1.27 1.42
N LEU A 35 14.59 1.79 2.58
CA LEU A 35 14.29 1.20 3.89
C LEU A 35 12.81 1.35 4.28
N ALA A 36 12.16 2.41 3.80
CA ALA A 36 10.74 2.66 4.03
C ALA A 36 10.11 3.38 2.82
N TYR A 37 8.79 3.33 2.76
CA TYR A 37 7.99 3.89 1.67
C TYR A 37 6.83 4.68 2.26
N GLU A 38 6.57 5.87 1.74
CA GLU A 38 5.27 6.51 1.90
C GLU A 38 4.34 5.92 0.83
N VAL A 39 3.23 5.32 1.26
CA VAL A 39 2.30 4.61 0.37
C VAL A 39 0.92 5.23 0.49
N GLU A 40 0.37 5.66 -0.63
CA GLU A 40 -1.02 6.09 -0.74
C GLU A 40 -1.91 4.88 -1.06
N PHE A 41 -3.00 4.74 -0.30
CA PHE A 41 -4.07 3.80 -0.55
C PHE A 41 -5.31 4.58 -0.97
N THR A 42 -5.94 4.15 -2.05
CA THR A 42 -7.07 4.84 -2.68
C THR A 42 -8.25 3.89 -2.76
N THR A 43 -9.45 4.38 -2.43
CA THR A 43 -10.69 3.64 -2.67
C THR A 43 -10.89 3.41 -4.16
N LEU A 44 -11.74 2.45 -4.54
CA LEU A 44 -12.05 2.20 -5.96
C LEU A 44 -12.78 3.38 -6.64
N GLU A 45 -13.30 4.34 -5.88
CA GLU A 45 -13.84 5.61 -6.38
C GLU A 45 -12.73 6.64 -6.69
N GLY A 46 -11.47 6.33 -6.40
CA GLY A 46 -10.34 7.24 -6.61
C GLY A 46 -10.13 8.25 -5.49
N LYS A 47 -10.70 8.03 -4.29
CA LYS A 47 -10.47 8.89 -3.11
C LYS A 47 -9.35 8.32 -2.24
N THR A 48 -8.43 9.17 -1.79
CA THR A 48 -7.40 8.77 -0.83
C THR A 48 -8.05 8.25 0.46
N ALA A 49 -7.82 6.98 0.76
CA ALA A 49 -8.25 6.33 1.99
C ALA A 49 -7.24 6.54 3.12
N ALA A 50 -5.95 6.40 2.81
CA ALA A 50 -4.87 6.57 3.76
C ALA A 50 -3.56 6.87 3.04
N VAL A 51 -2.66 7.58 3.73
CA VAL A 51 -1.25 7.71 3.36
C VAL A 51 -0.47 7.26 4.58
N VAL A 52 0.38 6.25 4.42
CA VAL A 52 1.11 5.63 5.51
C VAL A 52 2.56 5.37 5.16
N THR A 53 3.45 5.69 6.10
CA THR A 53 4.83 5.24 6.07
C THR A 53 4.88 3.76 6.48
N VAL A 54 5.47 2.92 5.64
CA VAL A 54 5.65 1.49 5.88
C VAL A 54 7.12 1.10 5.70
N GLU A 55 7.60 0.19 6.53
CA GLU A 55 8.93 -0.39 6.36
C GLU A 55 8.97 -1.29 5.12
N ALA A 56 10.15 -1.44 4.51
CA ALA A 56 10.30 -2.28 3.34
C ALA A 56 9.87 -3.74 3.56
N ALA A 57 10.00 -4.24 4.79
CA ALA A 57 9.59 -5.59 5.15
C ALA A 57 8.06 -5.79 5.15
N GLN A 58 7.28 -4.71 5.27
CA GLN A 58 5.83 -4.72 5.35
C GLN A 58 5.15 -4.67 3.99
N VAL A 59 5.90 -4.48 2.90
CA VAL A 59 5.37 -4.44 1.55
C VAL A 59 6.10 -5.40 0.61
N ARG A 60 5.48 -5.66 -0.52
CA ARG A 60 6.10 -6.35 -1.65
C ARG A 60 5.63 -5.74 -2.97
N PRO A 61 6.39 -5.90 -4.06
CA PRO A 61 5.90 -5.55 -5.39
C PRO A 61 4.66 -6.38 -5.75
N VAL A 62 3.81 -5.80 -6.59
CA VAL A 62 2.77 -6.55 -7.31
C VAL A 62 3.40 -7.52 -8.32
N LYS A 63 2.74 -8.66 -8.57
CA LYS A 63 3.19 -9.67 -9.55
C LYS A 63 2.36 -9.61 -10.83
N LYS A 64 2.93 -10.08 -11.94
CA LYS A 64 2.34 -10.07 -13.30
C LYS A 64 0.92 -10.69 -13.40
N ARG A 65 0.56 -11.61 -12.51
CA ARG A 65 -0.71 -12.36 -12.54
C ARG A 65 -1.59 -12.07 -11.31
N GLU A 66 -1.43 -10.91 -10.69
CA GLU A 66 -2.29 -10.45 -9.60
C GLU A 66 -3.38 -9.50 -10.15
N ILE A 67 -4.55 -9.53 -9.52
CA ILE A 67 -5.70 -8.71 -9.86
C ILE A 67 -6.14 -8.00 -8.58
N THR A 68 -6.40 -6.70 -8.65
CA THR A 68 -6.94 -5.93 -7.52
C THR A 68 -8.32 -6.47 -7.15
N HIS A 69 -8.57 -6.72 -5.87
CA HIS A 69 -9.86 -7.20 -5.36
C HIS A 69 -10.62 -6.08 -4.64
N ALA A 70 -11.94 -6.08 -4.75
CA ALA A 70 -12.81 -5.10 -4.09
C ALA A 70 -13.27 -5.61 -2.72
N ARG A 71 -13.11 -4.78 -1.68
CA ARG A 71 -13.68 -4.98 -0.35
C ARG A 71 -14.11 -3.62 0.21
N GLU A 72 -15.02 -3.63 1.18
CA GLU A 72 -15.29 -2.41 1.94
C GLU A 72 -14.10 -2.09 2.84
N LEU A 73 -13.71 -0.81 2.86
CA LEU A 73 -12.74 -0.30 3.81
C LEU A 73 -13.45 -0.10 5.15
N GLN A 74 -12.97 -0.79 6.19
CA GLN A 74 -13.52 -0.59 7.52
C GLN A 74 -13.06 0.75 8.10
N ALA A 75 -13.90 1.35 8.94
CA ALA A 75 -13.49 2.49 9.73
C ALA A 75 -12.30 2.11 10.62
N ALA A 76 -11.36 3.05 10.75
CA ALA A 76 -10.19 2.94 11.62
C ALA A 76 -10.56 2.89 13.10
#